data_AF-R3I108-F1
#
_entry.id   AF-R3I108-F1
#
_cell.length_a   1.000
_cell.length_b   1.000
_cell.length_c   1.000
_cell.angle_alpha   90.00
_cell.angle_beta   90.00
_cell.angle_gamma   90.00
#
_symmetry.space_group_name_H-M   'P 1'
#
loop_
_entity.id
_entity.type
_entity.pdbx_description
1 polymer ?
#
loop_
_entity_poly.entity_id
_entity_poly.type
_entity_poly.pdbx_seq_one_letter_code
_entity_poly.pdbx_strand_id
1 'polypeptide(L)'
;MNIFLNFLGSGIFSNILAILGVILALLPQKDTISIDNSTNYYFRTTYSNSNSTTSNMEWFFGLLILIGTYIFYALLQPYFVEVLIILAFALIVRYRYLKIAFKKQMVLPLLLIITTAIIQQTLPEEIINYWKNAYKIDFNHVDTLSQILQQLKAPITEIYNLIKTISTSPLSVAILSNIVFVIFSLVFMVSDLFRKKENIKVEKLTSLIPISIIFFIVISFMFYTNPNSPARTIVTSITHFLTD
;
A
#
# COMPACT_ATOMS: atom_id res chain seq x y z
N MET A 1 2.98 -23.98 -6.50
CA MET A 1 3.37 -22.66 -5.97
C MET A 1 4.68 -22.14 -6.57
N ASN A 2 5.79 -22.89 -6.53
CA ASN A 2 7.08 -22.43 -7.10
C ASN A 2 7.04 -22.04 -8.58
N ILE A 3 6.32 -22.78 -9.45
CA ILE A 3 6.21 -22.44 -10.88
C ILE A 3 5.45 -21.12 -11.08
N PHE A 4 4.38 -20.90 -10.32
CA PHE A 4 3.58 -19.68 -10.38
C PHE A 4 4.34 -18.47 -9.81
N LEU A 5 5.06 -18.64 -8.69
CA LEU A 5 5.92 -17.60 -8.12
C LEU A 5 7.12 -17.29 -9.02
N ASN A 6 7.74 -18.29 -9.65
CA ASN A 6 8.80 -18.08 -10.64
C ASN A 6 8.29 -17.41 -11.91
N PHE A 7 7.04 -17.68 -12.32
CA PHE A 7 6.41 -17.00 -13.45
C PHE A 7 6.08 -15.54 -13.12
N LEU A 8 5.47 -15.27 -11.97
CA LEU A 8 5.24 -13.91 -11.47
C LEU A 8 6.55 -13.12 -11.31
N GLY A 9 7.60 -13.79 -10.85
CA GLY A 9 8.94 -13.24 -10.68
C GLY A 9 9.79 -13.16 -11.94
N SER A 10 9.29 -13.65 -13.06
CA SER A 10 10.02 -13.55 -14.32
C SER A 10 9.91 -12.13 -14.84
N GLY A 11 11.05 -11.53 -15.25
CA GLY A 11 11.04 -10.24 -15.93
C GLY A 11 10.16 -10.23 -17.19
N ILE A 12 9.90 -11.41 -17.75
CA ILE A 12 8.99 -11.63 -18.88
C ILE A 12 7.54 -11.26 -18.50
N PHE A 13 7.06 -11.68 -17.33
CA PHE A 13 5.69 -11.36 -16.90
C PHE A 13 5.49 -9.87 -16.63
N SER A 14 6.46 -9.23 -15.96
CA SER A 14 6.47 -7.79 -15.73
C SER A 14 6.47 -6.99 -17.05
N ASN A 15 7.29 -7.42 -18.03
CA ASN A 15 7.33 -6.81 -19.35
C ASN A 15 6.01 -6.99 -20.11
N ILE A 16 5.37 -8.17 -20.04
CA ILE A 16 4.07 -8.42 -20.68
C ILE A 16 2.99 -7.52 -20.08
N LEU A 17 2.94 -7.37 -18.75
CA LEU A 17 2.00 -6.48 -18.08
C LEU A 17 2.26 -5.01 -18.37
N ALA A 18 3.53 -4.59 -18.42
CA ALA A 18 3.91 -3.23 -18.79
C ALA A 18 3.46 -2.90 -20.22
N ILE A 19 3.69 -3.81 -21.17
CA ILE A 19 3.26 -3.66 -22.57
C ILE A 19 1.73 -3.61 -22.66
N LEU A 20 1.02 -4.49 -21.97
CA LEU A 20 -0.46 -4.48 -21.91
C LEU A 20 -1.00 -3.18 -21.32
N GLY A 21 -0.37 -2.66 -20.25
CA GLY A 21 -0.71 -1.39 -19.64
C GLY A 21 -0.52 -0.22 -20.60
N VAL A 22 0.58 -0.19 -21.35
CA VAL A 22 0.87 0.85 -22.35
C VAL A 22 -0.11 0.79 -23.52
N ILE A 23 -0.38 -0.40 -24.06
CA ILE A 23 -1.34 -0.59 -25.17
C ILE A 23 -2.75 -0.12 -24.75
N LEU A 24 -3.18 -0.46 -23.54
CA LEU A 24 -4.49 -0.04 -23.02
C LEU A 24 -4.55 1.46 -22.72
N ALA A 25 -3.44 2.07 -22.27
CA ALA A 25 -3.36 3.51 -22.03
C ALA A 25 -3.40 4.34 -23.32
N LEU A 26 -2.88 3.78 -24.42
CA LEU A 26 -2.83 4.42 -25.74
C LEU A 26 -4.10 4.19 -26.58
N LEU A 27 -4.97 3.25 -26.20
CA LEU A 27 -6.23 3.03 -26.89
C LEU A 27 -7.13 4.28 -26.77
N PRO A 28 -7.67 4.80 -27.89
CA PRO A 28 -8.49 6.01 -27.90
C PRO A 28 -9.75 5.80 -27.04
N GLN A 29 -10.00 6.75 -26.14
CA GLN A 29 -11.23 6.77 -25.34
C GLN A 29 -12.37 7.21 -26.26
N LYS A 30 -13.41 6.38 -26.38
CA LYS A 30 -14.71 6.85 -26.87
C LYS A 30 -15.21 7.92 -25.91
N ASP A 31 -15.80 8.99 -26.44
CA ASP A 31 -16.23 10.17 -25.70
C ASP A 31 -16.81 9.79 -24.33
N THR A 32 -16.02 10.07 -23.31
CA THR A 32 -16.47 9.98 -21.93
C THR A 32 -17.54 11.03 -21.79
N ILE A 33 -18.79 10.61 -21.54
CA ILE A 33 -19.86 11.50 -21.15
C ILE A 33 -19.28 12.37 -20.04
N SER A 34 -19.12 13.66 -20.30
CA SER A 34 -18.60 14.59 -19.32
C SER A 34 -19.53 14.49 -18.12
N ILE A 35 -19.00 14.00 -17.01
CA ILE A 35 -19.68 14.20 -15.73
C ILE A 35 -19.62 15.70 -15.55
N ASP A 36 -20.79 16.31 -15.73
CA ASP A 36 -21.00 17.74 -15.62
C ASP A 36 -20.34 18.21 -14.32
N ASN A 37 -19.57 19.30 -14.40
CA ASN A 37 -19.04 20.01 -13.23
C ASN A 37 -20.19 20.73 -12.51
N SER A 38 -21.41 20.19 -12.54
CA SER A 38 -22.54 20.77 -11.85
C SER A 38 -22.30 20.60 -10.36
N THR A 39 -22.35 21.73 -9.66
CA THR A 39 -22.38 21.89 -8.22
C THR A 39 -23.64 21.31 -7.58
N ASN A 40 -24.33 20.39 -8.27
CA ASN A 40 -25.52 19.74 -7.76
C ASN A 40 -25.10 18.55 -6.92
N TYR A 41 -24.91 18.83 -5.64
CA TYR A 41 -24.94 17.83 -4.61
C TYR A 41 -26.24 17.03 -4.70
N TYR A 42 -26.19 15.82 -5.25
CA TYR A 42 -27.20 14.80 -4.96
C TYR A 42 -26.96 14.29 -3.54
N PHE A 43 -27.16 15.14 -2.54
CA PHE A 43 -27.38 14.63 -1.19
C PHE A 43 -28.80 14.07 -1.16
N ARG A 44 -28.92 12.74 -1.12
CA ARG A 44 -29.96 12.19 -0.27
C ARG A 44 -29.51 12.50 1.16
N THR A 45 -30.11 13.51 1.80
CA THR A 45 -30.01 13.72 3.25
C THR A 45 -30.65 12.52 3.92
N THR A 46 -29.92 11.41 3.93
CA THR A 46 -30.17 10.36 4.90
C THR A 46 -29.65 10.97 6.18
N TYR A 47 -30.54 11.37 7.08
CA TYR A 47 -30.19 11.50 8.49
C TYR A 47 -29.64 10.13 8.90
N SER A 48 -28.33 9.96 8.74
CA SER A 48 -27.57 8.92 9.40
C SER A 48 -27.70 9.30 10.88
N ASN A 49 -28.62 8.65 11.58
CA ASN A 49 -28.42 8.47 13.01
C ASN A 49 -27.02 7.88 13.14
N SER A 50 -26.06 8.72 13.54
CA SER A 50 -24.75 8.29 13.97
C SER A 50 -24.97 7.51 15.26
N ASN A 51 -25.42 6.27 15.13
CA ASN A 51 -25.23 5.31 16.20
C ASN A 51 -23.72 5.18 16.32
N SER A 52 -23.20 5.79 17.38
CA SER A 52 -21.82 5.70 17.84
C SER A 52 -21.53 4.29 18.34
N THR A 53 -21.58 3.34 17.42
CA THR A 53 -21.01 1.99 17.58
C THR A 53 -19.77 1.98 16.70
N THR A 54 -18.54 1.80 17.14
CA THR A 54 -17.97 1.36 18.42
C THR A 54 -16.46 1.48 18.17
N SER A 55 -15.72 2.36 18.87
CA SER A 55 -14.28 2.57 18.62
C SER A 55 -13.48 1.26 18.60
N ASN A 56 -13.87 0.28 19.41
CA ASN A 56 -13.25 -1.04 19.48
C ASN A 56 -13.29 -1.83 18.15
N MET A 57 -14.33 -1.67 17.33
CA MET A 57 -14.39 -2.34 16.02
C MET A 57 -13.39 -1.73 15.03
N GLU A 58 -13.21 -0.40 15.04
CA GLU A 58 -12.27 0.28 14.16
C GLU A 58 -10.82 -0.15 14.46
N TRP A 59 -10.45 -0.22 15.74
CA TRP A 59 -9.15 -0.71 16.18
C TRP A 59 -8.91 -2.17 15.77
N PHE A 60 -9.95 -3.02 15.87
CA PHE A 60 -9.86 -4.42 15.45
C PHE A 60 -9.61 -4.55 13.93
N PHE A 61 -10.32 -3.77 13.10
CA PHE A 61 -10.08 -3.76 11.66
C PHE A 61 -8.70 -3.21 11.30
N GLY A 62 -8.22 -2.17 11.99
CA GLY A 62 -6.86 -1.65 11.79
C GLY A 62 -5.79 -2.70 12.09
N LEU A 63 -5.95 -3.45 13.18
CA LEU A 63 -5.04 -4.53 13.56
C LEU A 63 -5.07 -5.69 12.55
N LEU A 64 -6.26 -6.06 12.05
CA LEU A 64 -6.40 -7.04 10.98
C LEU A 64 -5.71 -6.61 9.68
N ILE A 65 -5.86 -5.35 9.28
CA ILE A 65 -5.17 -4.80 8.10
C ILE A 65 -3.66 -4.90 8.29
N LEU A 66 -3.16 -4.52 9.48
CA LEU A 66 -1.73 -4.55 9.76
C LEU A 66 -1.16 -5.99 9.71
N ILE A 67 -1.81 -6.96 10.35
CA ILE A 67 -1.39 -8.37 10.31
C ILE A 67 -1.48 -8.92 8.88
N GLY A 68 -2.62 -8.68 8.21
CA GLY A 68 -2.86 -9.16 6.86
C GLY A 68 -1.83 -8.61 5.87
N THR A 69 -1.52 -7.32 5.96
CA THR A 69 -0.49 -6.68 5.13
C THR A 69 0.91 -7.18 5.46
N TYR A 70 1.25 -7.37 6.73
CA TYR A 70 2.54 -7.95 7.12
C TYR A 70 2.74 -9.34 6.47
N ILE A 71 1.75 -10.23 6.62
CA ILE A 71 1.82 -11.59 6.05
C ILE A 71 1.89 -11.53 4.53
N PHE A 72 1.03 -10.72 3.92
CA PHE A 72 0.99 -10.54 2.47
C PHE A 72 2.35 -10.06 1.93
N TYR A 73 2.94 -9.06 2.58
CA TYR A 73 4.21 -8.50 2.17
C TYR A 73 5.38 -9.46 2.45
N ALA A 74 5.42 -10.15 3.59
CA ALA A 74 6.45 -11.16 3.86
C ALA A 74 6.50 -12.27 2.79
N LEU A 75 5.35 -12.60 2.19
CA LEU A 75 5.26 -13.57 1.09
C LEU A 75 5.64 -12.99 -0.27
N LEU A 76 5.24 -11.75 -0.55
CA LEU A 76 5.31 -11.15 -1.89
C LEU A 76 6.29 -9.97 -1.99
N GLN A 77 7.14 -9.74 -0.99
CA GLN A 77 8.07 -8.59 -0.95
C GLN A 77 8.88 -8.44 -2.26
N PRO A 78 9.46 -9.51 -2.85
CA PRO A 78 10.20 -9.38 -4.10
C PRO A 78 9.31 -9.02 -5.28
N TYR A 79 8.02 -9.40 -5.22
CA TYR A 79 7.04 -9.26 -6.31
C TYR A 79 6.04 -8.13 -6.08
N PHE A 80 6.33 -7.23 -5.14
CA PHE A 80 5.34 -6.26 -4.71
C PHE A 80 5.04 -5.21 -5.80
N VAL A 81 6.02 -4.88 -6.65
CA VAL A 81 5.80 -4.01 -7.81
C VAL A 81 4.84 -4.66 -8.80
N GLU A 82 5.00 -5.95 -9.08
CA GLU A 82 4.13 -6.73 -9.95
C GLU A 82 2.70 -6.76 -9.41
N VAL A 83 2.53 -6.93 -8.10
CA VAL A 83 1.22 -6.83 -7.44
C VAL A 83 0.57 -5.46 -7.73
N LEU A 84 1.31 -4.36 -7.56
CA LEU A 84 0.79 -3.02 -7.83
C LEU A 84 0.44 -2.82 -9.31
N ILE A 85 1.23 -3.37 -10.24
CA ILE A 85 0.94 -3.31 -11.67
C ILE A 85 -0.37 -4.08 -11.99
N ILE A 86 -0.57 -5.26 -11.40
CA ILE A 86 -1.81 -6.04 -11.56
C ILE A 86 -3.02 -5.25 -11.01
N LEU A 87 -2.89 -4.61 -9.85
CA LEU A 87 -3.96 -3.79 -9.27
C LEU A 87 -4.25 -2.56 -10.15
N ALA A 88 -3.22 -1.89 -10.66
CA ALA A 88 -3.37 -0.77 -11.59
C ALA A 88 -4.04 -1.22 -12.90
N PHE A 89 -3.70 -2.40 -13.42
CA PHE A 89 -4.38 -2.97 -14.57
C PHE A 89 -5.87 -3.22 -14.28
N ALA A 90 -6.19 -3.80 -13.13
CA ALA A 90 -7.58 -4.00 -12.70
C ALA A 90 -8.34 -2.67 -12.60
N LEU A 91 -7.68 -1.60 -12.13
CA LEU A 91 -8.25 -0.24 -12.10
C LEU A 91 -8.55 0.29 -13.51
N ILE A 92 -7.62 0.11 -14.46
CA ILE A 92 -7.84 0.51 -15.86
C ILE A 92 -9.06 -0.21 -16.45
N VAL A 93 -9.14 -1.53 -16.29
CA VAL A 93 -10.27 -2.34 -16.77
C VAL A 93 -11.58 -1.83 -16.17
N ARG A 94 -11.58 -1.59 -14.85
CA ARG A 94 -12.75 -1.07 -14.13
C ARG A 94 -13.16 0.31 -14.63
N TYR A 95 -12.23 1.26 -14.74
CA TYR A 95 -12.54 2.62 -15.19
C TYR A 95 -13.04 2.64 -16.63
N ARG A 96 -12.52 1.75 -17.49
CA ARG A 96 -13.05 1.57 -18.84
C ARG A 96 -14.48 1.03 -18.83
N TYR A 97 -14.77 0.02 -18.01
CA TYR A 97 -16.13 -0.51 -17.84
C TYR A 97 -17.10 0.56 -17.33
N LEU A 98 -16.67 1.38 -16.37
CA LEU A 98 -17.47 2.45 -15.78
C LEU A 98 -17.57 3.73 -16.65
N LYS A 99 -16.86 3.78 -17.79
CA LYS A 99 -16.72 4.94 -18.69
C LYS A 99 -16.17 6.20 -18.00
N ILE A 100 -15.21 6.02 -17.10
CA ILE A 100 -14.52 7.10 -16.39
C ILE A 100 -13.26 7.51 -17.15
N ALA A 101 -12.94 8.81 -17.19
CA ALA A 101 -11.72 9.33 -17.77
C ALA A 101 -10.48 8.90 -16.94
N PHE A 102 -9.97 7.71 -17.22
CA PHE A 102 -8.90 7.09 -16.41
C PHE A 102 -7.56 7.82 -16.48
N LYS A 103 -7.25 8.58 -17.54
CA LYS A 103 -5.94 9.25 -17.71
C LYS A 103 -5.54 10.10 -16.50
N LYS A 104 -6.49 10.87 -15.93
CA LYS A 104 -6.23 11.67 -14.73
C LYS A 104 -6.22 10.84 -13.44
N GLN A 105 -7.07 9.81 -13.37
CA GLN A 105 -7.17 8.93 -12.20
C GLN A 105 -6.00 7.96 -12.05
N MET A 106 -5.28 7.67 -13.14
CA MET A 106 -4.13 6.77 -13.13
C MET A 106 -2.82 7.45 -12.68
N VAL A 107 -2.81 8.77 -12.45
CA VAL A 107 -1.60 9.50 -12.01
C VAL A 107 -1.07 8.95 -10.69
N LEU A 108 -1.93 8.81 -9.68
CA LEU A 108 -1.51 8.34 -8.36
C LEU A 108 -1.12 6.85 -8.35
N PRO A 109 -1.90 5.92 -8.96
CA PRO A 109 -1.45 4.53 -9.13
C PRO A 109 -0.08 4.40 -9.81
N LEU A 110 0.18 5.22 -10.84
CA LEU A 110 1.43 5.18 -11.58
C LEU A 110 2.59 5.74 -10.74
N LEU A 111 2.35 6.81 -9.97
CA LEU A 111 3.32 7.32 -8.99
C LEU A 111 3.66 6.26 -7.93
N LEU A 112 2.67 5.54 -7.41
CA LEU A 112 2.90 4.46 -6.45
C LEU A 112 3.75 3.33 -7.03
N ILE A 113 3.52 2.92 -8.28
CA ILE A 113 4.33 1.89 -8.95
C ILE A 113 5.78 2.37 -9.12
N ILE A 114 5.99 3.57 -9.66
CA ILE A 114 7.34 4.10 -9.89
C ILE A 114 8.09 4.23 -8.57
N THR A 115 7.47 4.83 -7.56
CA THR A 115 8.10 5.02 -6.25
C THR A 115 8.42 3.69 -5.58
N THR A 116 7.51 2.71 -5.64
CA THR A 116 7.76 1.36 -5.12
C THR A 116 8.91 0.67 -5.84
N ALA A 117 9.00 0.80 -7.16
CA ALA A 117 10.10 0.22 -7.95
C ALA A 117 11.46 0.83 -7.59
N ILE A 118 11.53 2.15 -7.41
CA ILE A 118 12.74 2.84 -6.95
C ILE A 118 13.09 2.38 -5.53
N ILE A 119 12.10 2.32 -4.64
CA ILE A 119 12.29 1.93 -3.24
C ILE A 119 12.81 0.49 -3.13
N GLN A 120 12.27 -0.46 -3.90
CA GLN A 120 12.77 -1.85 -3.91
C GLN A 120 14.25 -1.95 -4.28
N GLN A 121 14.77 -1.05 -5.12
CA GLN A 121 16.18 -1.03 -5.50
C GLN A 121 17.08 -0.27 -4.53
N THR A 122 16.50 0.61 -3.71
CA THR A 122 17.24 1.53 -2.82
C THR A 122 17.09 1.18 -1.35
N LEU A 123 16.17 0.29 -1.00
CA LEU A 123 15.92 -0.18 0.37
C LEU A 123 17.22 -0.63 1.06
N PRO A 124 17.47 -0.18 2.30
CA PRO A 124 18.61 -0.64 3.08
C PRO A 124 18.69 -2.18 3.19
N GLU A 125 19.90 -2.73 3.12
CA GLU A 125 20.14 -4.17 3.14
C GLU A 125 19.58 -4.84 4.39
N GLU A 126 19.56 -4.15 5.54
CA GLU A 126 19.04 -4.69 6.78
C GLU A 126 17.54 -4.98 6.69
N ILE A 127 16.79 -4.13 5.97
CA ILE A 127 15.35 -4.30 5.76
C ILE A 127 15.08 -5.41 4.76
N ILE A 128 15.88 -5.48 3.69
CA ILE A 128 15.79 -6.58 2.71
C ILE A 128 16.07 -7.91 3.41
N ASN A 129 17.10 -7.97 4.27
CA ASN A 129 17.44 -9.18 5.00
C ASN A 129 16.37 -9.55 6.04
N TYR A 130 15.74 -8.56 6.69
CA TYR A 130 14.60 -8.80 7.56
C TYR A 130 13.48 -9.53 6.81
N TRP A 131 13.03 -9.02 5.66
CA TRP A 131 11.93 -9.64 4.91
C TRP A 131 12.28 -10.99 4.29
N LYS A 132 13.55 -11.23 3.94
CA LYS A 132 14.00 -12.56 3.49
C LYS A 132 13.82 -13.63 4.57
N ASN A 133 14.05 -13.26 5.83
CA ASN A 133 13.99 -14.16 6.99
C ASN A 133 12.69 -14.08 7.78
N ALA A 134 11.79 -13.16 7.43
CA ALA A 134 10.48 -13.02 8.06
C ALA A 134 9.68 -14.33 7.97
N TYR A 135 8.91 -14.64 9.02
CA TYR A 135 8.09 -15.84 9.04
C TYR A 135 7.08 -15.86 7.88
N LYS A 136 7.06 -16.98 7.15
CA LYS A 136 6.13 -17.22 6.04
C LYS A 136 5.15 -18.30 6.46
N ILE A 137 3.86 -18.03 6.28
CA ILE A 137 2.80 -19.01 6.51
C ILE A 137 3.02 -20.19 5.55
N ASP A 138 3.04 -21.39 6.10
CA ASP A 138 3.10 -22.62 5.33
C ASP A 138 1.69 -23.08 4.99
N PHE A 139 1.24 -22.69 3.80
CA PHE A 139 -0.08 -23.03 3.26
C PHE A 139 -0.29 -24.53 3.01
N ASN A 140 0.76 -25.36 3.03
CA ASN A 140 0.61 -26.80 2.87
C ASN A 140 0.16 -27.51 4.16
N HIS A 141 0.22 -26.82 5.31
CA HIS A 141 -0.13 -27.36 6.63
C HIS A 141 -1.32 -26.61 7.25
N VAL A 142 -2.27 -26.19 6.41
CA VAL A 142 -3.45 -25.39 6.77
C VAL A 142 -4.74 -26.22 6.61
N ASP A 143 -4.79 -27.37 7.27
CA ASP A 143 -5.95 -28.26 7.18
C ASP A 143 -7.02 -27.93 8.24
N THR A 144 -6.64 -27.21 9.29
CA THR A 144 -7.53 -26.84 10.41
C THR A 144 -7.41 -25.38 10.81
N LEU A 145 -8.52 -24.81 11.32
CA LEU A 145 -8.53 -23.45 11.89
C LEU A 145 -7.52 -23.29 13.04
N SER A 146 -7.29 -24.35 13.82
CA SER A 146 -6.31 -24.35 14.92
C SER A 146 -4.88 -24.15 14.40
N GLN A 147 -4.51 -24.82 13.31
CA GLN A 147 -3.21 -24.65 12.67
C GLN A 147 -3.03 -23.22 12.12
N ILE A 148 -4.07 -22.64 11.51
CA ILE A 148 -4.05 -21.23 11.06
C ILE A 148 -3.75 -20.30 12.25
N LEU A 149 -4.49 -20.44 13.35
CA LEU A 149 -4.31 -19.60 14.53
C LEU A 149 -2.93 -19.78 15.17
N GLN A 150 -2.35 -20.98 15.13
CA GLN A 150 -0.99 -21.22 15.60
C GLN A 150 0.05 -20.55 14.70
N GLN A 151 -0.09 -20.65 13.37
CA GLN A 151 0.82 -20.00 12.43
C GLN A 151 0.73 -18.46 12.50
N LEU A 152 -0.43 -17.89 12.84
CA LEU A 152 -0.60 -16.45 13.05
C LEU A 152 0.10 -15.90 14.30
N LYS A 153 0.51 -16.75 15.26
CA LYS A 153 1.21 -16.27 16.46
C LYS A 153 2.56 -15.64 16.11
N ALA A 154 3.32 -16.25 15.20
CA ALA A 154 4.63 -15.77 14.78
C ALA A 154 4.59 -14.32 14.24
N PRO A 155 3.78 -13.98 13.21
CA PRO A 155 3.71 -12.61 12.69
C PRO A 155 3.19 -11.62 13.75
N ILE A 156 2.25 -12.02 14.62
CA ILE A 156 1.77 -11.17 15.72
C ILE A 156 2.91 -10.85 16.71
N THR A 157 3.70 -11.85 17.11
CA THR A 157 4.82 -11.66 18.02
C THR A 157 5.92 -10.80 17.39
N GLU A 158 6.21 -10.98 16.10
CA GLU A 158 7.17 -10.14 15.39
C GLU A 158 6.73 -8.67 15.35
N ILE A 159 5.49 -8.40 14.95
CA ILE A 159 4.91 -7.05 14.96
C ILE A 159 4.99 -6.44 16.36
N TYR A 160 4.61 -7.19 17.39
CA TYR A 160 4.67 -6.72 18.78
C TYR A 160 6.10 -6.36 19.18
N ASN A 161 7.09 -7.17 18.81
CA ASN A 161 8.50 -6.90 19.09
C ASN A 161 9.01 -5.66 18.35
N LEU A 162 8.61 -5.45 17.09
CA LEU A 162 8.93 -4.23 16.33
C LEU A 162 8.39 -2.98 17.03
N ILE A 163 7.13 -3.02 17.47
CA ILE A 163 6.52 -1.90 18.20
C ILE A 163 7.22 -1.66 19.53
N LYS A 164 7.52 -2.72 20.29
CA LYS A 164 8.20 -2.63 21.58
C LYS A 164 9.61 -2.04 21.48
N THR A 165 10.29 -2.28 20.37
CA THR A 165 11.69 -1.84 20.16
C THR A 165 11.80 -0.57 19.31
N ILE A 166 10.71 0.12 19.01
CA ILE A 166 10.70 1.31 18.14
C ILE A 166 11.57 2.45 18.67
N SER A 167 11.68 2.60 20.00
CA SER A 167 12.48 3.65 20.64
C SER A 167 13.98 3.34 20.68
N THR A 168 14.36 2.08 20.56
CA THR A 168 15.75 1.63 20.77
C THR A 168 16.40 1.09 19.49
N SER A 169 15.61 0.64 18.52
CA SER A 169 16.07 -0.01 17.29
C SER A 169 15.69 0.81 16.06
N PRO A 170 16.68 1.43 15.37
CA PRO A 170 16.44 2.10 14.09
C PRO A 170 15.84 1.18 13.01
N LEU A 171 16.18 -0.11 13.07
CA LEU A 171 15.62 -1.13 12.17
C LEU A 171 14.12 -1.30 12.37
N SER A 172 13.64 -1.28 13.62
CA SER A 172 12.22 -1.43 13.92
C SER A 172 11.40 -0.26 13.38
N VAL A 173 11.91 0.97 13.48
CA VAL A 173 11.30 2.17 12.86
C VAL A 173 11.20 2.00 11.34
N ALA A 174 12.29 1.54 10.72
CA ALA A 174 12.36 1.39 9.28
C ALA A 174 11.42 0.31 8.73
N ILE A 175 11.35 -0.86 9.40
CA ILE A 175 10.43 -1.94 9.05
C ILE A 175 8.97 -1.51 9.24
N LEU A 176 8.63 -0.89 10.38
CA LEU A 176 7.27 -0.40 10.63
C LEU A 176 6.85 0.64 9.59
N SER A 177 7.75 1.54 9.20
CA SER A 177 7.50 2.52 8.15
C SER A 177 7.30 1.85 6.79
N ASN A 178 8.06 0.79 6.50
CA ASN A 178 7.87 0.00 5.30
C ASN A 178 6.51 -0.73 5.30
N ILE A 179 6.05 -1.26 6.44
CA ILE A 179 4.70 -1.83 6.57
C ILE A 179 3.63 -0.76 6.32
N VAL A 180 3.77 0.43 6.93
CA VAL A 180 2.83 1.55 6.73
C VAL A 180 2.78 1.97 5.26
N PHE A 181 3.93 2.03 4.58
CA PHE A 181 4.01 2.31 3.14
C PHE A 181 3.23 1.29 2.31
N VAL A 182 3.38 -0.01 2.62
CA VAL A 182 2.69 -1.10 1.93
C VAL A 182 1.19 -1.02 2.18
N ILE A 183 0.77 -0.80 3.43
CA ILE A 183 -0.65 -0.60 3.80
C ILE A 183 -1.22 0.56 2.99
N PHE A 184 -0.54 1.70 2.98
CA PHE A 184 -0.98 2.89 2.26
C PHE A 184 -1.18 2.60 0.76
N SER A 185 -0.19 1.95 0.14
CA SER A 185 -0.22 1.60 -1.29
C SER A 185 -1.36 0.64 -1.63
N LEU A 186 -1.56 -0.41 -0.82
CA LEU A 186 -2.61 -1.39 -1.03
C LEU A 186 -4.00 -0.80 -0.77
N VAL A 187 -4.19 -0.12 0.37
CA VAL A 187 -5.48 0.51 0.72
C VAL A 187 -5.88 1.50 -0.35
N PHE A 188 -4.94 2.31 -0.86
CA PHE A 188 -5.24 3.25 -1.92
C PHE A 188 -5.76 2.54 -3.18
N MET A 189 -4.98 1.60 -3.75
CA MET A 189 -5.37 0.90 -4.98
C MET A 189 -6.63 0.04 -4.82
N VAL A 190 -6.76 -0.66 -3.69
CA VAL A 190 -7.91 -1.53 -3.40
C VAL A 190 -9.17 -0.71 -3.14
N SER A 191 -9.06 0.41 -2.42
CA SER A 191 -10.22 1.27 -2.17
C SER A 191 -10.81 1.80 -3.47
N ASP A 192 -9.97 2.21 -4.42
CA ASP A 192 -10.39 2.66 -5.75
C ASP A 192 -10.93 1.53 -6.63
N LEU A 193 -10.54 0.27 -6.39
CA LEU A 193 -11.12 -0.90 -7.05
C LEU A 193 -12.53 -1.24 -6.57
N PHE A 194 -12.91 -0.86 -5.35
CA PHE A 194 -14.23 -1.17 -4.78
C PHE A 194 -15.12 0.06 -4.57
N ARG A 195 -14.59 1.28 -4.70
CA ARG A 195 -15.35 2.54 -4.57
C ARG A 195 -16.52 2.60 -5.55
N LYS A 196 -17.74 2.94 -5.09
CA LYS A 196 -18.92 3.08 -5.97
C LYS A 196 -18.70 4.17 -7.02
N LYS A 197 -19.27 4.00 -8.23
CA LYS A 197 -19.11 4.94 -9.36
C LYS A 197 -19.42 6.39 -8.98
N GLU A 198 -20.49 6.61 -8.22
CA GLU A 198 -20.95 7.92 -7.72
C GLU A 198 -19.93 8.63 -6.83
N ASN A 199 -19.05 7.88 -6.16
CA ASN A 199 -18.04 8.42 -5.24
C ASN A 199 -16.68 8.62 -5.92
N ILE A 200 -16.52 8.22 -7.19
CA ILE A 200 -15.27 8.44 -7.95
C ILE A 200 -15.29 9.86 -8.49
N LYS A 201 -14.77 10.80 -7.69
CA LYS A 201 -14.61 12.20 -8.09
C LYS A 201 -13.36 12.35 -8.96
N VAL A 202 -13.42 13.21 -9.98
CA VAL A 202 -12.22 13.62 -10.71
C VAL A 202 -11.35 14.43 -9.76
N GLU A 203 -10.31 13.81 -9.23
CA GLU A 203 -9.39 14.48 -8.32
C GLU A 203 -8.64 15.59 -9.04
N LYS A 204 -8.54 16.76 -8.40
CA LYS A 204 -7.67 17.83 -8.87
C LYS A 204 -6.24 17.45 -8.50
N LEU A 205 -5.26 17.74 -9.37
CA LEU A 205 -3.85 17.51 -9.04
C LEU A 205 -3.45 18.16 -7.70
N THR A 206 -4.06 19.28 -7.34
CA THR A 206 -3.82 19.98 -6.08
C THR A 206 -4.27 19.20 -4.84
N SER A 207 -5.28 18.32 -4.94
CA SER A 207 -5.70 17.48 -3.80
C SER A 207 -4.72 16.34 -3.50
N LEU A 208 -3.79 16.04 -4.42
CA LEU A 208 -2.76 15.00 -4.24
C LEU A 208 -1.54 15.48 -3.43
N ILE A 209 -1.36 16.79 -3.28
CA ILE A 209 -0.22 17.39 -2.57
C ILE A 209 -0.12 16.90 -1.12
N PRO A 210 -1.15 17.03 -0.26
CA PRO A 210 -1.05 16.60 1.14
C PRO A 210 -0.80 15.08 1.26
N ILE A 211 -1.42 14.29 0.38
CA ILE A 211 -1.19 12.84 0.32
C ILE A 211 0.26 12.53 -0.01
N SER A 212 0.83 13.22 -1.00
CA SER A 212 2.21 13.05 -1.43
C SER A 212 3.20 13.42 -0.31
N ILE A 213 2.92 14.47 0.47
CA ILE A 213 3.77 14.86 1.61
C ILE A 213 3.82 13.75 2.66
N ILE A 214 2.66 13.25 3.09
CA ILE A 214 2.60 12.16 4.08
C ILE A 214 3.34 10.93 3.54
N PHE A 215 3.16 10.64 2.26
CA PHE A 215 3.83 9.53 1.59
C PHE A 215 5.36 9.66 1.61
N PHE A 216 5.90 10.84 1.28
CA PHE A 216 7.35 11.08 1.35
C PHE A 216 7.91 11.03 2.77
N ILE A 217 7.14 11.46 3.78
CA ILE A 217 7.52 11.33 5.19
C ILE A 217 7.70 9.85 5.53
N VAL A 218 6.70 9.00 5.22
CA VAL A 218 6.78 7.56 5.47
C VAL A 218 7.99 6.94 4.78
N ILE A 219 8.24 7.29 3.51
CA ILE A 219 9.43 6.82 2.78
C ILE A 219 10.72 7.23 3.50
N SER A 220 10.83 8.48 3.96
CA SER A 220 12.02 8.95 4.67
C SER A 220 12.35 8.10 5.89
N PHE A 221 11.33 7.68 6.65
CA PHE A 221 11.52 6.78 7.80
C PHE A 221 11.86 5.33 7.41
N MET A 222 11.61 4.89 6.16
CA MET A 222 12.11 3.60 5.71
C MET A 222 13.64 3.55 5.62
N PHE A 223 14.32 4.69 5.56
CA PHE A 223 15.78 4.78 5.54
C PHE A 223 16.39 5.06 6.92
N TYR A 224 15.60 4.94 7.99
CA TYR A 224 16.00 5.32 9.35
C TYR A 224 17.18 4.51 9.91
N THR A 225 17.50 3.34 9.33
CA THR A 225 18.72 2.59 9.66
C THR A 225 19.98 3.39 9.32
N ASN A 226 19.95 4.20 8.26
CA ASN A 226 21.06 5.08 7.89
C ASN A 226 21.13 6.29 8.86
N PRO A 227 22.26 6.50 9.57
CA PRO A 227 22.46 7.65 10.45
C PRO A 227 22.29 9.01 9.78
N ASN A 228 22.62 9.09 8.48
CA ASN A 228 22.54 10.31 7.69
C ASN A 228 21.19 10.48 6.98
N SER A 229 20.21 9.61 7.26
CA SER A 229 18.87 9.76 6.68
C SER A 229 18.18 11.04 7.19
N PRO A 230 17.45 11.78 6.34
CA PRO A 230 16.77 13.00 6.76
C PRO A 230 15.85 12.79 7.97
N ALA A 231 15.09 11.69 7.99
CA ALA A 231 14.23 11.35 9.12
C ALA A 231 15.01 11.21 10.43
N ARG A 232 16.14 10.49 10.41
CA ARG A 232 16.94 10.27 11.61
C ARG A 232 17.60 11.55 12.08
N THR A 233 18.19 12.34 11.17
CA THR A 233 18.77 13.64 11.50
C THR A 233 17.76 14.58 12.15
N ILE A 234 16.54 14.67 11.60
CA ILE A 234 15.47 15.50 12.17
C ILE A 234 15.09 15.01 13.56
N VAL A 235 14.83 13.70 13.73
CA VAL A 235 14.45 13.13 15.04
C VAL A 235 15.57 13.34 16.07
N THR A 236 16.84 13.12 15.72
CA THR A 236 17.96 13.35 16.63
C THR A 236 18.09 14.81 17.03
N SER A 237 17.94 15.75 16.08
CA SER A 237 18.01 17.18 16.37
C SER A 237 16.86 17.64 17.26
N ILE A 238 15.64 17.16 17.02
CA ILE A 238 14.48 17.46 17.88
C ILE A 238 14.69 16.86 19.27
N THR A 239 15.16 15.61 19.35
CA THR A 239 15.39 14.95 20.63
C THR A 239 16.43 15.71 21.44
N HIS A 240 17.57 16.05 20.83
CA HIS A 240 18.61 16.86 21.45
C HIS A 240 18.09 18.22 21.91
N PHE A 241 17.28 18.91 21.10
CA PHE A 241 16.66 20.18 21.50
C PHE A 241 15.70 20.05 22.69
N LEU A 242 15.05 18.90 22.85
CA LEU A 242 14.08 18.67 23.93
C LEU A 242 14.73 18.15 25.22
N THR A 243 15.92 17.54 25.12
CA THR A 243 16.64 16.96 26.26
C THR A 243 17.75 17.83 26.82
N ASP A 244 18.26 18.76 26.02
CA ASP A 244 19.35 19.69 26.37
C ASP A 244 18.80 21.11 26.57
#